data_AF-A0A1F8M135-F1
#
_entry.id   AF-A0A1F8M135-F1
#
_cell.length_a   1.000
_cell.length_b   1.000
_cell.length_c   1.000
_cell.angle_alpha   90.00
_cell.angle_beta   90.00
_cell.angle_gamma   90.00
#
_symmetry.space_group_name_H-M   'P 1'
#
loop_
_entity.id
_entity.type
_entity.pdbx_description
1 polymer ?
#
loop_
_entity_poly.entity_id
_entity_poly.type
_entity_poly.pdbx_seq_one_letter_code
_entity_poly.pdbx_strand_id
1 'polypeptide(L)'
;MTGYIIVSIVSGILFGVLDGVIHANPLAQKLYKVYKPIAKTSINPIAGIAIDLVFGFVMAGVFLLLYASLPGTAGLIKGVSFAVLVWFFRVIMYVASQWMMYVIPGNTLLYTLTTGLAEMLILGVLYGLTLKPMV
;
A
#
# COMPACT_ATOMS: atom_id res chain seq x y z
N MET A 1 -6.99 3.43 22.48
CA MET A 1 -7.83 3.82 21.32
C MET A 1 -7.31 5.05 20.59
N THR A 2 -6.91 6.12 21.29
CA THR A 2 -6.39 7.36 20.66
C THR A 2 -5.21 7.11 19.72
N GLY A 3 -4.24 6.29 20.11
CA GLY A 3 -3.10 5.94 19.25
C GLY A 3 -3.51 5.24 17.95
N TYR A 4 -4.49 4.34 18.01
CA TYR A 4 -5.04 3.68 16.82
C TYR A 4 -5.67 4.68 15.85
N ILE A 5 -6.49 5.62 16.35
CA ILE A 5 -7.14 6.64 15.53
C ILE A 5 -6.10 7.54 14.86
N ILE A 6 -5.14 8.05 15.63
CA ILE A 6 -4.08 8.93 15.10
C ILE A 6 -3.28 8.21 14.02
N VAL A 7 -2.80 6.99 14.29
CA VAL A 7 -2.00 6.23 13.33
C VAL A 7 -2.81 5.88 12.10
N SER A 8 -4.11 5.55 12.24
CA SER A 8 -4.99 5.27 11.10
C SER A 8 -5.11 6.48 10.18
N ILE A 9 -5.37 7.67 10.74
CA ILE A 9 -5.46 8.92 9.97
C ILE A 9 -4.12 9.22 9.29
N VAL A 10 -3.01 9.16 10.03
CA VAL A 10 -1.66 9.41 9.48
C VAL A 10 -1.35 8.44 8.35
N SER A 11 -1.69 7.16 8.51
CA SER A 11 -1.46 6.15 7.48
C SER A 11 -2.34 6.36 6.24
N GLY A 12 -3.59 6.80 6.41
CA GLY A 12 -4.46 7.13 5.28
C GLY A 12 -3.98 8.36 4.50
N ILE A 13 -3.52 9.39 5.20
CA ILE A 13 -2.86 10.54 4.55
C ILE A 13 -1.60 10.07 3.80
N LEU A 14 -0.82 9.19 4.43
CA LEU A 14 0.39 8.65 3.82
C LEU A 14 0.09 7.82 2.58
N PHE A 15 -0.97 7.01 2.56
CA PHE A 15 -1.47 6.32 1.37
C PHE A 15 -1.72 7.30 0.23
N GLY A 16 -2.54 8.33 0.45
CA GLY A 16 -2.87 9.29 -0.62
C GLY A 16 -1.66 10.07 -1.13
N VAL A 17 -0.72 10.44 -0.23
CA VAL A 17 0.54 11.09 -0.63
C VAL A 17 1.40 10.14 -1.47
N LEU A 18 1.56 8.89 -1.04
CA LEU A 18 2.35 7.90 -1.76
C LEU A 18 1.72 7.59 -3.12
N ASP A 19 0.40 7.48 -3.21
CA ASP A 19 -0.29 7.27 -4.47
C ASP A 19 -0.07 8.43 -5.44
N GLY A 20 -0.16 9.68 -4.95
CA GLY A 20 0.20 10.85 -5.75
C GLY A 20 1.65 10.79 -6.25
N VAL A 21 2.60 10.50 -5.36
CA VAL A 21 4.03 10.46 -5.70
C VAL A 21 4.34 9.32 -6.68
N ILE A 22 3.79 8.13 -6.46
CA ILE A 22 4.06 6.91 -7.24
C ILE A 22 3.35 6.94 -8.59
N HIS A 23 2.12 7.46 -8.67
CA HIS A 23 1.31 7.36 -9.88
C HIS A 23 1.28 8.65 -10.71
N ALA A 24 1.45 9.84 -10.10
CA ALA A 24 1.37 11.11 -10.82
C ALA A 24 2.71 11.60 -11.41
N ASN A 25 3.84 10.94 -11.10
CA ASN A 25 5.15 11.37 -11.62
C ASN A 25 5.30 11.08 -13.14
N PRO A 26 6.19 11.81 -13.85
CA PRO A 26 6.34 11.66 -15.31
C PRO A 26 6.76 10.26 -15.77
N LEU A 27 7.56 9.55 -14.97
CA LEU A 27 8.00 8.19 -15.29
C LEU A 27 6.82 7.22 -15.24
N ALA A 28 6.04 7.26 -14.16
CA ALA A 28 4.83 6.46 -14.01
C ALA A 28 3.83 6.73 -15.13
N GLN A 29 3.57 8.00 -15.45
CA GLN A 29 2.68 8.38 -16.54
C GLN A 29 3.14 7.83 -17.91
N LYS A 30 4.45 7.70 -18.14
CA LYS A 30 5.01 7.08 -19.35
C LYS A 30 4.82 5.55 -19.35
N LEU A 31 5.10 4.89 -18.23
CA LEU A 31 5.00 3.44 -18.08
C LEU A 31 3.55 2.95 -18.12
N TYR A 32 2.62 3.71 -17.55
CA TYR A 32 1.20 3.37 -17.50
C TYR A 32 0.41 3.79 -18.77
N LYS A 33 1.08 4.33 -19.81
CA LYS A 33 0.41 4.64 -21.09
C LYS A 33 -0.27 3.43 -21.72
N VAL A 34 0.23 2.22 -21.45
CA VAL A 34 -0.38 0.96 -21.92
C VAL A 34 -1.84 0.82 -21.50
N TYR A 35 -2.24 1.41 -20.38
CA TYR A 35 -3.62 1.35 -19.87
C TYR A 35 -4.54 2.46 -20.41
N LYS A 36 -4.04 3.40 -21.22
CA LYS A 36 -4.84 4.50 -21.77
C LYS A 36 -6.16 4.06 -22.43
N PRO A 37 -6.23 2.97 -23.21
CA PRO A 37 -7.47 2.58 -23.88
C PRO A 37 -8.63 2.27 -22.93
N ILE A 38 -8.33 1.87 -21.69
CA ILE A 38 -9.33 1.51 -20.66
C ILE A 38 -9.39 2.51 -19.50
N ALA A 39 -8.52 3.54 -19.53
CA ALA A 39 -8.44 4.54 -18.48
C ALA A 39 -9.73 5.39 -18.43
N LYS A 40 -10.28 5.57 -17.23
CA LYS A 40 -11.43 6.46 -17.02
C LYS A 40 -10.99 7.91 -17.19
N THR A 41 -11.82 8.70 -17.86
CA THR A 41 -11.51 10.10 -18.21
C THR A 41 -11.75 11.07 -17.06
N SER A 42 -12.64 10.73 -16.12
CA SER A 42 -12.89 11.51 -14.91
C SER A 42 -12.35 10.79 -13.68
N ILE A 43 -11.62 11.55 -12.86
CA ILE A 43 -11.15 11.13 -11.54
C ILE A 43 -11.92 11.96 -10.53
N ASN A 44 -12.40 11.34 -9.45
CA ASN A 44 -12.96 12.03 -8.30
C ASN A 44 -11.90 12.03 -7.18
N PRO A 45 -11.14 13.13 -7.01
CA PRO A 45 -10.03 13.16 -6.04
C PRO A 45 -10.51 13.06 -4.60
N ILE A 46 -11.70 13.62 -4.30
CA ILE A 46 -12.28 13.58 -2.94
C ILE A 46 -12.62 12.15 -2.56
N ALA A 47 -13.20 11.38 -3.49
CA ALA A 47 -13.48 9.96 -3.26
C ALA A 47 -12.19 9.16 -3.05
N GLY A 48 -11.13 9.43 -3.82
CA GLY A 48 -9.81 8.81 -3.64
C GLY A 48 -9.27 9.02 -2.22
N ILE A 49 -9.22 10.28 -1.77
CA ILE A 49 -8.75 10.63 -0.41
C ILE A 49 -9.58 9.93 0.67
N ALA A 50 -10.91 9.90 0.51
CA ALA A 50 -11.79 9.22 1.47
C ALA A 50 -11.50 7.71 1.54
N ILE A 51 -11.23 7.08 0.40
CA ILE A 51 -10.86 5.67 0.32
C ILE A 51 -9.50 5.43 1.00
N ASP A 52 -8.51 6.29 0.77
CA ASP A 52 -7.18 6.17 1.38
C ASP A 52 -7.26 6.25 2.91
N LEU A 53 -8.09 7.17 3.42
CA LEU A 53 -8.37 7.26 4.85
C LEU A 53 -8.98 5.96 5.39
N VAL A 54 -10.00 5.42 4.72
CA VAL A 54 -10.62 4.15 5.11
C VAL A 54 -9.58 3.02 5.11
N PHE A 55 -8.74 2.94 4.07
CA PHE A 55 -7.67 1.94 4.02
C PHE A 55 -6.66 2.11 5.16
N GLY A 56 -6.34 3.34 5.56
CA GLY A 56 -5.51 3.61 6.73
C GLY A 56 -6.05 2.96 8.00
N PHE A 57 -7.36 3.09 8.27
CA PHE A 57 -8.02 2.41 9.39
C PHE A 57 -8.02 0.90 9.25
N VAL A 58 -8.42 0.38 8.09
CA VAL A 58 -8.49 -1.06 7.85
C VAL A 58 -7.12 -1.71 8.04
N MET A 59 -6.07 -1.13 7.45
CA MET A 59 -4.72 -1.67 7.51
C MET A 59 -4.13 -1.62 8.92
N ALA A 60 -4.32 -0.52 9.65
CA ALA A 60 -3.92 -0.43 11.06
C ALA A 60 -4.66 -1.47 11.92
N GLY A 61 -5.95 -1.70 11.65
CA GLY A 61 -6.76 -2.67 12.36
C GLY A 61 -6.30 -4.11 12.09
N VAL A 62 -6.10 -4.46 10.82
CA VAL A 62 -5.59 -5.78 10.41
C VAL A 62 -4.20 -6.01 11.00
N PHE A 63 -3.31 -5.01 11.02
CA PHE A 63 -2.00 -5.13 11.65
C PHE A 63 -2.13 -5.52 13.14
N LEU A 64 -3.00 -4.84 13.89
CA LEU A 64 -3.22 -5.14 15.30
C LEU A 64 -3.82 -6.54 15.51
N LEU A 65 -4.78 -6.95 14.67
CA LEU A 65 -5.38 -8.29 14.72
C LEU A 65 -4.34 -9.39 14.49
N LEU A 66 -3.40 -9.16 13.57
CA LEU A 66 -2.34 -10.11 13.25
C LEU A 66 -1.10 -9.95 14.14
N TYR A 67 -1.03 -8.93 14.99
CA TYR A 67 0.19 -8.54 15.70
C TYR A 67 0.82 -9.70 16.49
N ALA A 68 0.00 -10.48 17.21
CA ALA A 68 0.49 -11.60 18.00
C ALA A 68 1.11 -12.70 17.12
N SER A 69 0.56 -12.93 15.93
CA SER A 69 0.96 -13.97 14.99
C SER A 69 2.12 -13.56 14.08
N LEU A 70 2.38 -12.26 13.95
CA LEU A 70 3.50 -11.76 13.13
C LEU A 70 4.85 -12.15 13.76
N PRO A 71 5.84 -12.58 12.95
CA PRO A 71 7.12 -13.02 13.47
C PRO A 71 7.92 -11.88 14.09
N GLY A 72 8.78 -12.25 15.06
CA GLY A 72 9.65 -11.32 15.77
C GLY A 72 9.06 -10.77 17.07
N THR A 73 9.95 -10.35 17.97
CA THR A 73 9.61 -9.75 19.26
C THR A 73 9.55 -8.22 19.20
N ALA A 74 10.34 -7.61 18.32
CA ALA A 74 10.36 -6.17 18.10
C ALA A 74 9.21 -5.72 17.17
N GLY A 75 8.55 -4.62 17.53
CA GLY A 75 7.45 -4.05 16.73
C GLY A 75 7.84 -3.74 15.29
N LEU A 76 9.06 -3.25 15.06
CA LEU A 76 9.59 -2.99 13.71
C LEU A 76 9.66 -4.26 12.85
N ILE A 77 10.11 -5.39 13.41
CA ILE A 77 10.19 -6.67 12.68
C ILE A 77 8.79 -7.15 12.31
N LYS A 78 7.83 -7.01 13.23
CA LYS A 78 6.41 -7.32 12.96
C LYS A 78 5.86 -6.41 11.85
N GLY A 79 6.18 -5.13 11.89
CA GLY A 79 5.81 -4.14 10.87
C GLY A 79 6.32 -4.49 9.47
N VAL A 80 7.62 -4.81 9.35
CA VAL A 80 8.22 -5.26 8.09
C VAL A 80 7.61 -6.58 7.62
N SER A 81 7.36 -7.51 8.54
CA SER A 81 6.77 -8.81 8.20
C SER A 81 5.34 -8.67 7.69
N PHE A 82 4.56 -7.77 8.30
CA PHE A 82 3.24 -7.38 7.82
C PHE A 82 3.29 -6.74 6.43
N ALA A 83 4.23 -5.79 6.22
CA ALA A 83 4.42 -5.14 4.93
C ALA A 83 4.70 -6.15 3.82
N VAL A 84 5.63 -7.09 4.04
CA VAL A 84 5.97 -8.14 3.06
C VAL A 84 4.77 -9.04 2.78
N LEU A 85 4.02 -9.41 3.83
CA LEU A 85 2.81 -10.22 3.68
C LEU A 85 1.76 -9.52 2.81
N VAL A 86 1.42 -8.27 3.13
CA VAL A 86 0.41 -7.53 2.36
C VAL A 86 0.90 -7.22 0.95
N TRP A 87 2.16 -6.84 0.79
CA TRP A 87 2.79 -6.66 -0.52
C TRP A 87 2.68 -7.92 -1.38
N PHE A 88 2.92 -9.10 -0.81
CA PHE A 88 2.80 -10.36 -1.54
C PHE A 88 1.36 -10.57 -2.04
N PHE A 89 0.39 -10.56 -1.12
CA PHE A 89 -1.00 -10.84 -1.49
C PHE A 89 -1.62 -9.78 -2.39
N ARG A 90 -1.24 -8.52 -2.22
CA ARG A 90 -1.82 -7.40 -2.97
C ARG A 90 -1.09 -7.16 -4.29
N VAL A 91 0.24 -7.06 -4.25
CA VAL A 91 1.04 -6.56 -5.38
C VAL A 91 1.61 -7.70 -6.20
N ILE A 92 2.29 -8.68 -5.58
CA ILE A 92 2.87 -9.80 -6.34
C ILE A 92 1.77 -10.57 -7.08
N MET A 93 0.68 -10.92 -6.39
CA MET A 93 -0.41 -11.66 -7.03
C MET A 93 -1.05 -10.88 -8.19
N TYR A 94 -1.25 -9.57 -8.02
CA TYR A 94 -1.75 -8.71 -9.08
C TYR A 94 -0.78 -8.67 -10.27
N VAL A 95 0.50 -8.40 -10.03
CA VAL A 95 1.54 -8.32 -11.08
C VAL A 95 1.68 -9.65 -11.82
N ALA A 96 1.65 -10.79 -11.12
CA ALA A 96 1.71 -12.11 -11.72
C ALA A 96 0.50 -12.40 -12.62
N SER A 97 -0.71 -12.03 -12.17
CA SER A 97 -1.92 -12.13 -12.98
C SER A 97 -1.83 -11.25 -14.22
N GLN A 98 -1.40 -9.99 -14.06
CA GLN A 98 -1.22 -9.07 -15.17
C GLN A 98 -0.21 -9.57 -16.20
N TRP A 99 0.92 -10.11 -15.74
CA TRP A 99 1.96 -10.68 -16.58
C TRP A 99 1.49 -11.87 -17.42
N MET A 100 0.68 -12.75 -16.82
CA MET A 100 0.21 -13.96 -17.50
C MET A 100 -0.98 -13.70 -18.43
N MET A 101 -1.87 -12.77 -18.06
CA MET A 101 -3.14 -12.55 -18.76
C MET A 101 -3.06 -11.48 -19.85
N TYR A 102 -2.12 -10.54 -19.77
CA TYR A 102 -2.09 -9.37 -20.65
C TYR A 102 -0.69 -9.07 -21.17
N VAL A 103 -0.63 -8.45 -22.35
CA VAL A 103 0.62 -7.98 -22.95
C VAL A 103 1.01 -6.64 -22.33
N ILE A 104 1.55 -6.69 -21.12
CA ILE A 104 2.03 -5.50 -20.40
C ILE A 104 3.56 -5.46 -20.43
N PRO A 105 4.18 -4.30 -20.74
CA PRO A 105 5.63 -4.17 -20.70
C PRO A 105 6.21 -4.55 -19.34
N GLY A 106 7.27 -5.37 -19.34
CA GLY A 106 7.94 -5.81 -18.11
C GLY A 106 8.42 -4.66 -17.22
N ASN A 107 8.81 -3.52 -17.81
CA ASN A 107 9.19 -2.33 -17.06
C ASN A 107 8.04 -1.73 -16.25
N THR A 108 6.80 -1.80 -16.77
CA THR A 108 5.61 -1.34 -16.05
C THR A 108 5.32 -2.26 -14.88
N LEU A 109 5.42 -3.58 -15.08
CA LEU A 109 5.23 -4.58 -14.03
C LEU A 109 6.29 -4.46 -12.92
N LEU A 110 7.57 -4.29 -13.29
CA LEU A 110 8.67 -4.06 -12.35
C LEU A 110 8.47 -2.77 -11.55
N TYR A 111 8.00 -1.71 -12.20
CA TYR A 111 7.67 -0.46 -11.52
C TYR A 111 6.58 -0.68 -10.47
N THR A 112 5.42 -1.25 -10.86
CA THR A 112 4.33 -1.54 -9.93
C THR A 112 4.77 -2.43 -8.76
N LEU A 113 5.59 -3.45 -9.05
CA LEU A 113 6.12 -4.37 -8.05
C LEU A 113 6.98 -3.65 -7.01
N THR A 114 7.92 -2.82 -7.48
CA THR A 114 8.90 -2.13 -6.63
C THR A 114 8.29 -0.96 -5.86
N THR A 115 7.43 -0.16 -6.48
CA THR A 115 6.75 0.93 -5.79
C THR A 115 5.73 0.42 -4.79
N GLY A 116 5.00 -0.65 -5.12
CA GLY A 116 4.12 -1.32 -4.17
C GLY A 116 4.87 -1.92 -2.98
N LEU A 117 6.10 -2.39 -3.16
CA LEU A 117 6.95 -2.84 -2.04
C LEU A 117 7.34 -1.66 -1.15
N ALA A 118 7.80 -0.56 -1.75
CA ALA A 118 8.22 0.62 -1.02
C ALA A 118 7.07 1.21 -0.18
N GLU A 119 5.89 1.33 -0.78
CA GLU A 119 4.67 1.80 -0.10
C GLU A 119 4.33 0.93 1.12
N MET A 120 4.30 -0.40 0.93
CA MET A 120 3.98 -1.33 2.01
C MET A 120 5.03 -1.31 3.12
N LEU A 121 6.33 -1.20 2.78
CA LEU A 121 7.39 -1.10 3.78
C LEU A 121 7.28 0.18 4.60
N ILE A 122 7.02 1.32 3.97
CA ILE A 122 6.85 2.60 4.66
C ILE A 122 5.70 2.49 5.69
N LEU A 123 4.56 1.93 5.28
CA LEU A 123 3.40 1.76 6.15
C LEU A 123 3.63 0.70 7.24
N GLY A 124 4.26 -0.41 6.91
CA GLY A 124 4.61 -1.44 7.90
C GLY A 124 5.58 -0.93 8.95
N VAL A 125 6.57 -0.13 8.55
CA VAL A 125 7.49 0.52 9.50
C VAL A 125 6.74 1.50 10.40
N LEU A 126 5.85 2.33 9.85
CA LEU A 126 4.99 3.21 10.63
C LEU A 126 4.22 2.40 11.69
N TYR A 127 3.48 1.38 11.27
CA TYR A 127 2.70 0.54 12.18
C TYR A 127 3.56 -0.17 13.23
N GLY A 128 4.68 -0.76 12.83
CA GLY A 128 5.58 -1.47 13.74
C GLY A 128 6.21 -0.58 14.81
N LEU A 129 6.40 0.71 14.51
CA LEU A 129 6.95 1.67 15.46
C LEU A 129 5.88 2.29 16.37
N THR A 130 4.65 2.48 15.87
CA THR A 130 3.63 3.27 16.58
C THR A 130 2.50 2.45 17.18
N LEU A 131 2.18 1.28 16.62
CA LEU A 131 1.05 0.44 17.06
C LEU A 131 1.56 -0.72 17.91
N LYS A 132 0.99 -0.84 19.11
CA LYS A 132 1.12 -2.00 19.99
C LYS A 132 -0.27 -2.41 20.48
N PRO A 133 -0.54 -3.71 20.67
CA PRO A 133 -1.75 -4.16 21.32
C PRO A 133 -1.83 -3.53 22.71
N MET A 134 -2.98 -2.96 23.05
CA MET A 134 -3.28 -2.63 24.44
C MET A 134 -3.66 -3.96 25.09
N VAL A 135 -2.71 -4.55 25.83
CA VAL A 135 -3.02 -5.59 26.82
C VAL A 135 -3.62 -4.90 28.03
#